data_AF-W6QWH7-F1
#
_entry.id   AF-W6QWH7-F1
#
_cell.length_a   1.000
_cell.length_b   1.000
_cell.length_c   1.000
_cell.angle_alpha   90.00
_cell.angle_beta   90.00
_cell.angle_gamma   90.00
#
_symmetry.space_group_name_H-M   'P 1'
#
loop_
_entity.id
_entity.type
_entity.pdbx_description
1 polymer ?
#
loop_
_entity_poly.entity_id
_entity_poly.type
_entity_poly.pdbx_seq_one_letter_code
_entity_poly.pdbx_strand_id
1 'polypeptide(L)'
;MSPVLLEAFHNPFHPTVHKFRSFITPADIVHFHTDFMVPWLMLEKDNIGFNYKLAGGSMMIIGTYNFGVISIIFNIEPEECLTCEPGIFGDSIHNQCDTNFKAKFRFPNGSIAEASTTIRGPIL
;
A
#
# COMPACT_ATOMS: atom_id res chain seq x y z
N MET A 1 22.60 -22.74 -12.50
CA MET A 1 21.75 -21.94 -11.59
C MET A 1 20.92 -21.01 -12.43
N SER A 2 19.61 -20.92 -12.19
CA SER A 2 18.74 -19.96 -12.87
C SER A 2 18.85 -18.59 -12.20
N PRO A 3 18.71 -17.48 -12.94
CA PRO A 3 18.69 -16.15 -12.34
C PRO A 3 17.49 -16.00 -11.40
N VAL A 4 17.71 -15.34 -10.27
CA VAL A 4 16.65 -14.96 -9.32
C VAL A 4 16.18 -13.54 -9.67
N LEU A 5 14.87 -13.38 -9.86
CA LEU A 5 14.22 -12.07 -9.96
C LEU A 5 13.64 -11.73 -8.59
N LEU A 6 14.05 -10.60 -8.03
CA LEU A 6 13.53 -10.07 -6.77
C LEU A 6 13.19 -8.59 -6.96
N GLU A 7 11.97 -8.20 -6.62
CA GLU A 7 11.56 -6.80 -6.61
C GLU A 7 12.25 -6.03 -5.48
N ALA A 8 12.65 -4.79 -5.76
CA ALA A 8 13.48 -3.98 -4.86
C ALA A 8 12.72 -3.36 -3.67
N PHE A 9 11.88 -4.15 -2.99
CA PHE A 9 11.24 -3.74 -1.75
C PHE A 9 12.24 -3.82 -0.59
N HIS A 10 12.50 -2.69 0.05
CA HIS A 10 13.42 -2.63 1.19
C HIS A 10 12.71 -2.81 2.53
N ASN A 11 11.42 -2.44 2.63
CA ASN A 11 10.62 -2.57 3.85
C ASN A 11 10.53 -4.01 4.42
N PRO A 12 10.48 -5.10 3.64
CA PRO A 12 10.41 -6.46 4.18
C PRO A 12 11.67 -6.86 4.94
N PHE A 13 12.80 -6.28 4.55
CA PHE A 13 14.13 -6.58 5.10
C PHE A 13 14.49 -5.66 6.28
N HIS A 14 13.64 -4.69 6.62
CA HIS A 14 13.90 -3.81 7.75
C HIS A 14 13.83 -4.61 9.06
N PRO A 15 14.83 -4.55 9.96
CA PRO A 15 14.87 -5.36 11.19
C PRO A 15 13.64 -5.24 12.08
N THR A 16 13.00 -4.06 12.12
CA THR A 16 11.76 -3.83 12.86
C THR A 16 10.61 -4.73 12.39
N VAL A 17 10.49 -5.01 11.09
CA VAL A 17 9.44 -5.91 10.57
C VAL A 17 9.68 -7.33 11.07
N HIS A 18 10.93 -7.81 11.02
CA HIS A 18 11.29 -9.11 11.58
C HIS A 18 11.02 -9.18 13.10
N LYS A 19 11.35 -8.11 13.83
CA LYS A 19 11.09 -8.03 15.27
C LYS A 19 9.59 -8.02 15.58
N PHE A 20 8.79 -7.29 14.83
CA PHE A 20 7.33 -7.27 14.98
C PHE A 20 6.74 -8.66 14.73
N ARG A 21 7.17 -9.36 13.67
CA ARG A 21 6.75 -10.74 13.38
C ARG A 21 7.13 -11.75 14.47
N SER A 22 8.14 -11.47 15.29
CA SER A 22 8.45 -12.31 16.45
C SER A 22 7.42 -12.23 17.59
N PHE A 23 6.54 -11.23 17.57
CA PHE A 23 5.51 -11.01 18.58
C PHE A 23 4.12 -11.50 18.17
N ILE A 24 3.93 -11.91 16.91
CA ILE A 24 2.62 -12.27 16.37
C ILE A 24 2.66 -13.64 15.69
N THR A 25 1.55 -14.36 15.78
CA THR A 25 1.28 -15.54 14.97
C THR A 25 0.31 -15.13 13.86
N PRO A 26 0.65 -15.28 12.56
CA PRO A 26 -0.21 -14.82 11.48
C PRO A 26 -1.64 -15.39 11.50
N ALA A 27 -1.80 -16.64 11.95
CA ALA A 27 -3.11 -17.29 12.08
C ALA A 27 -4.02 -16.64 13.15
N ASP A 28 -3.45 -15.96 14.14
CA ASP A 28 -4.17 -15.34 15.25
C ASP A 28 -4.56 -13.88 14.93
N ILE A 29 -4.16 -13.36 13.77
CA ILE A 29 -4.51 -11.99 13.36
C ILE A 29 -5.99 -11.94 13.00
N VAL A 30 -6.75 -11.11 13.72
CA VAL A 30 -8.15 -10.81 13.41
C VAL A 30 -8.27 -9.59 12.50
N HIS A 31 -7.44 -8.58 12.75
CA HIS A 31 -7.44 -7.32 12.02
C HIS A 31 -6.03 -6.75 11.89
N PHE A 32 -5.70 -6.20 10.72
CA PHE A 32 -4.47 -5.46 10.50
C PHE A 32 -4.77 -4.14 9.76
N HIS A 33 -4.14 -3.07 10.20
CA HIS A 33 -4.30 -1.75 9.61
C HIS A 33 -2.94 -1.19 9.20
N THR A 34 -2.89 -0.55 8.05
CA THR A 34 -1.72 0.13 7.54
C THR A 34 -2.12 1.45 6.88
N ASP A 35 -1.34 2.48 7.15
CA ASP A 35 -1.53 3.81 6.60
C ASP A 35 -0.19 4.38 6.15
N PHE A 36 -0.18 5.03 4.98
CA PHE A 36 0.98 5.77 4.49
C PHE A 36 0.55 7.15 4.00
N MET A 37 1.06 8.19 4.66
CA MET A 37 0.83 9.57 4.27
C MET A 37 2.10 10.24 3.76
N VAL A 38 2.01 10.87 2.59
CA VAL A 38 3.00 11.84 2.10
C VAL A 38 2.37 13.24 2.07
N PRO A 39 2.99 14.25 2.69
CA PRO A 39 2.50 15.62 2.65
C PRO A 39 2.44 16.18 1.24
N TRP A 40 1.43 17.01 0.96
CA TRP A 40 1.20 17.57 -0.38
C TRP A 40 2.36 18.38 -0.96
N LEU A 41 3.22 18.94 -0.10
CA LEU A 41 4.37 19.75 -0.50
C LEU A 41 5.55 18.89 -1.00
N MET A 42 5.56 17.58 -0.70
CA MET A 42 6.65 16.67 -1.11
C MET A 42 6.46 16.10 -2.52
N LEU A 43 5.28 16.26 -3.12
CA LEU A 43 4.94 15.75 -4.45
C LEU A 43 4.29 16.87 -5.29
N GLU A 44 5.09 17.44 -6.19
CA GLU A 44 4.64 18.40 -7.19
C GLU A 44 3.67 17.75 -8.19
N LYS A 45 2.82 18.55 -8.84
CA LYS A 45 1.76 18.01 -9.72
C LYS A 45 2.29 17.34 -10.98
N ASP A 46 3.44 17.78 -11.48
CA ASP A 46 4.15 17.22 -12.64
C ASP A 46 5.03 16.01 -12.30
N ASN A 47 5.05 15.59 -11.03
CA ASN A 47 5.73 14.38 -10.60
C ASN A 47 5.21 13.14 -11.35
N ILE A 48 6.11 12.19 -11.61
CA ILE A 48 5.78 10.93 -12.29
C ILE A 48 4.63 10.16 -11.61
N GLY A 49 4.45 10.33 -10.30
CA GLY A 49 3.35 9.76 -9.52
C GLY A 49 1.97 10.11 -10.04
N PHE A 50 1.81 11.27 -10.69
CA PHE A 50 0.55 11.71 -11.31
C PHE A 50 0.52 11.49 -12.83
N ASN A 51 1.45 10.69 -13.36
CA ASN A 51 1.45 10.26 -14.76
C ASN A 51 0.96 8.81 -14.84
N TYR A 52 -0.26 8.63 -15.33
CA TYR A 52 -0.91 7.31 -15.44
C TYR A 52 -0.11 6.30 -16.28
N LYS A 53 0.58 6.76 -17.32
CA LYS A 53 1.37 5.89 -18.20
C LYS A 53 2.71 5.46 -17.60
N LEU A 54 3.15 6.09 -16.52
CA LEU A 54 4.44 5.81 -15.88
C LEU A 54 4.27 5.19 -14.49
N ALA A 55 3.56 5.86 -13.58
CA ALA A 55 3.56 5.47 -12.16
C ALA A 55 2.16 5.33 -11.55
N GLY A 56 1.08 5.78 -12.19
CA GLY A 56 -0.28 5.28 -11.90
C GLY A 56 -1.02 5.85 -10.68
N GLY A 57 -0.43 6.72 -9.85
CA GLY A 57 -1.10 7.34 -8.70
C GLY A 57 -0.66 6.80 -7.34
N SER A 58 -1.37 7.21 -6.28
CA SER A 58 -0.98 6.96 -4.88
C SER A 58 -0.89 5.46 -4.56
N MET A 59 -1.83 4.68 -5.08
CA MET A 59 -1.88 3.23 -4.87
C MET A 59 -0.64 2.51 -5.41
N MET A 60 -0.10 2.98 -6.53
CA MET A 60 1.06 2.39 -7.20
C MET A 60 2.39 2.91 -6.62
N ILE A 61 2.49 4.21 -6.32
CA ILE A 61 3.78 4.76 -5.88
C ILE A 61 4.13 4.43 -4.43
N ILE A 62 3.14 4.44 -3.53
CA ILE A 62 3.37 4.16 -2.11
C ILE A 62 2.36 3.16 -1.51
N GLY A 63 1.19 2.97 -2.12
CA GLY A 63 0.23 1.94 -1.68
C GLY A 63 0.80 0.52 -1.74
N THR A 64 1.79 0.29 -2.60
CA THR A 64 2.52 -0.98 -2.67
C THR A 64 3.26 -1.33 -1.37
N TYR A 65 3.67 -0.34 -0.57
CA TYR A 65 4.20 -0.60 0.77
C TYR A 65 3.13 -1.12 1.72
N ASN A 66 1.90 -0.58 1.65
CA ASN A 66 0.77 -1.09 2.43
C ASN A 66 0.46 -2.54 2.06
N PHE A 67 0.34 -2.84 0.77
CA PHE A 67 0.04 -4.20 0.31
C PHE A 67 1.18 -5.17 0.61
N GLY A 68 2.44 -4.76 0.40
CA GLY A 68 3.61 -5.56 0.73
C GLY A 68 3.67 -5.92 2.22
N VAL A 69 3.42 -4.96 3.13
CA VAL A 69 3.41 -5.27 4.57
C VAL A 69 2.24 -6.16 4.94
N ILE A 70 1.05 -5.97 4.37
CA ILE A 70 -0.10 -6.87 4.57
C ILE A 70 0.29 -8.31 4.20
N SER A 71 0.82 -8.54 3.01
CA SER A 71 1.23 -9.89 2.56
C SER A 71 2.27 -10.52 3.49
N ILE A 72 3.26 -9.75 3.95
CA ILE A 72 4.33 -10.25 4.84
C ILE A 72 3.80 -10.61 6.23
N ILE A 73 2.86 -9.82 6.75
CA ILE A 73 2.31 -9.99 8.09
C ILE A 73 1.33 -11.17 8.14
N PHE A 74 0.43 -11.28 7.16
CA PHE A 74 -0.49 -12.42 7.09
C PHE A 74 0.20 -13.69 6.60
N ASN A 75 1.23 -13.58 5.75
CA ASN A 75 1.93 -14.73 5.16
C ASN A 75 0.98 -15.72 4.43
N ILE A 76 -0.12 -15.18 3.93
CA ILE A 76 -1.16 -15.80 3.09
C ILE A 76 -1.70 -14.69 2.20
N GLU A 77 -2.33 -15.05 1.08
CA GLU A 77 -2.95 -14.09 0.18
C GLU A 77 -4.41 -13.80 0.60
N PRO A 78 -4.92 -12.58 0.35
CA PRO A 78 -6.34 -12.29 0.52
C PRO A 78 -7.16 -13.07 -0.52
N GLU A 79 -8.36 -13.53 -0.12
CA GLU A 79 -9.32 -14.15 -1.05
C GLU A 79 -10.12 -13.11 -1.82
N GLU A 80 -10.30 -11.93 -1.24
CA GLU A 80 -11.23 -10.93 -1.72
C GLU A 80 -10.81 -9.52 -1.33
N CYS A 81 -10.89 -8.58 -2.28
CA CYS A 81 -10.92 -7.15 -2.01
C CYS A 81 -12.38 -6.75 -1.78
N LEU A 82 -12.76 -6.50 -0.52
CA LEU A 82 -14.12 -6.17 -0.12
C LEU A 82 -14.52 -4.77 -0.57
N THR A 83 -13.62 -3.81 -0.42
CA THR A 83 -13.84 -2.41 -0.82
C THR A 83 -12.56 -1.82 -1.37
N CYS A 84 -12.68 -0.97 -2.38
CA CYS A 84 -11.59 -0.14 -2.89
C CYS A 84 -12.16 1.22 -3.30
N GLU A 85 -11.74 2.26 -2.59
CA GLU A 85 -12.24 3.63 -2.73
C GLU A 85 -11.08 4.56 -3.11
N PRO A 86 -10.80 4.74 -4.42
CA PRO A 86 -9.76 5.65 -4.87
C PRO A 86 -10.27 7.10 -4.90
N GLY A 87 -9.48 8.02 -4.33
CA GLY A 87 -9.67 9.45 -4.48
C GLY A 87 -8.98 9.98 -5.73
N ILE A 88 -9.72 10.03 -6.84
CA ILE A 88 -9.23 10.51 -8.13
C ILE A 88 -8.74 11.97 -8.02
N PHE A 89 -7.56 12.27 -8.57
CA PHE A 89 -7.00 13.62 -8.50
C PHE A 89 -7.93 14.64 -9.18
N GLY A 90 -8.48 14.28 -10.34
CA GLY A 90 -9.50 15.07 -11.04
C GLY A 90 -8.99 16.36 -11.69
N ASP A 91 -7.68 16.66 -11.61
CA ASP A 91 -7.09 17.86 -12.18
C ASP A 91 -6.63 17.64 -13.62
N SER A 92 -7.46 18.04 -14.59
CA SER A 92 -7.13 18.08 -16.03
C SER A 92 -6.45 16.79 -16.52
N ILE A 93 -5.16 16.86 -16.85
CA ILE A 93 -4.35 15.77 -17.37
C ILE A 93 -4.07 14.64 -16.37
N HIS A 94 -4.37 14.85 -15.08
CA HIS A 94 -4.17 13.88 -13.99
C HIS A 94 -5.44 13.12 -13.61
N ASN A 95 -6.52 13.25 -14.38
CA ASN A 95 -7.83 12.65 -14.08
C ASN A 95 -7.86 11.10 -14.10
N GLN A 96 -6.75 10.45 -14.43
CA GLN A 96 -6.61 8.98 -14.43
C GLN A 96 -5.82 8.45 -13.23
N CYS A 97 -5.26 9.32 -12.37
CA CYS A 97 -4.50 8.92 -11.19
C CYS A 97 -5.30 9.20 -9.92
N ASP A 98 -5.13 8.34 -8.91
CA ASP A 98 -5.58 8.58 -7.55
C ASP A 98 -4.52 9.38 -6.76
N THR A 99 -5.01 10.20 -5.83
CA THR A 99 -4.17 10.91 -4.83
C THR A 99 -4.23 10.24 -3.46
N ASN A 100 -5.20 9.38 -3.26
CA ASN A 100 -5.42 8.64 -2.03
C ASN A 100 -6.26 7.39 -2.35
N PHE A 101 -6.23 6.42 -1.45
CA PHE A 101 -7.17 5.30 -1.50
C PHE A 101 -7.51 4.80 -0.09
N LYS A 102 -8.62 4.07 0.00
CA LYS A 102 -8.92 3.15 1.10
C LYS A 102 -9.28 1.80 0.51
N ALA A 103 -8.65 0.73 1.01
CA ALA A 103 -8.90 -0.63 0.55
C ALA A 103 -9.08 -1.57 1.76
N LYS A 104 -9.97 -2.55 1.60
CA LYS A 104 -10.24 -3.56 2.61
C LYS A 104 -10.18 -4.95 1.98
N PHE A 105 -9.48 -5.87 2.62
CA PHE A 105 -9.29 -7.23 2.15
C PHE A 105 -9.79 -8.24 3.18
N ARG A 106 -10.30 -9.38 2.70
CA ARG A 106 -10.66 -10.55 3.49
C ARG A 106 -9.70 -11.70 3.18
N PHE A 107 -9.26 -12.39 4.23
CA PHE A 107 -8.37 -13.55 4.14
C PHE A 107 -9.10 -14.87 4.42
N PRO A 108 -8.51 -16.02 4.06
CA PRO A 108 -9.13 -17.34 4.27
C PRO A 108 -9.57 -17.65 5.70
N ASN A 109 -8.86 -17.13 6.70
CA ASN A 109 -9.20 -17.31 8.12
C ASN A 109 -10.28 -16.33 8.62
N GLY A 110 -10.90 -15.56 7.72
CA GLY A 110 -11.91 -14.54 8.05
C GLY A 110 -11.33 -13.23 8.57
N SER A 111 -10.01 -13.11 8.67
CA SER A 111 -9.36 -11.87 9.10
C SER A 111 -9.46 -10.77 8.05
N ILE A 112 -9.31 -9.53 8.52
CA ILE A 112 -9.46 -8.32 7.72
C ILE A 112 -8.15 -7.53 7.70
N ALA A 113 -7.77 -7.04 6.52
CA ALA A 113 -6.75 -6.01 6.39
C ALA A 113 -7.35 -4.73 5.82
N GLU A 114 -6.98 -3.58 6.38
CA GLU A 114 -7.33 -2.27 5.86
C GLU A 114 -6.06 -1.49 5.51
N ALA A 115 -6.04 -0.91 4.32
CA ALA A 115 -4.97 -0.08 3.82
C ALA A 115 -5.50 1.30 3.43
N SER A 116 -4.82 2.35 3.86
CA SER A 116 -5.06 3.70 3.38
C SER A 116 -3.77 4.39 2.99
N THR A 117 -3.91 5.35 2.08
CA THR A 117 -2.80 6.19 1.65
C THR A 117 -3.30 7.55 1.25
N THR A 118 -2.47 8.58 1.42
CA THR A 118 -2.61 9.83 0.66
C THR A 118 -1.24 10.39 0.30
N ILE A 119 -1.11 10.91 -0.92
CA ILE A 119 0.07 11.66 -1.38
C ILE A 119 -0.17 13.17 -1.44
N ARG A 120 -1.28 13.59 -0.86
CA ARG A 120 -1.70 14.99 -0.70
C ARG A 120 -2.06 15.26 0.76
N GLY A 121 -1.35 14.61 1.69
CA GLY A 121 -1.61 14.72 3.12
C GLY A 121 -1.32 16.12 3.68
N PRO A 122 -1.90 16.45 4.84
CA PRO A 122 -1.64 17.73 5.50
C PRO A 122 -0.22 17.79 6.09
N ILE A 123 0.24 19.00 6.39
CA ILE A 123 1.53 19.25 7.06
C ILE A 123 1.39 19.41 8.59
N LEU A 124 0.15 19.55 9.09
CA LEU A 124 -0.24 19.74 10.49
C LEU A 124 -1.61 19.08 10.75
#